data_AF-A0AAN8XBZ7-F1
#
_entry.id   AF-A0AAN8XBZ7-F1
#
_cell.length_a   1.000
_cell.length_b   1.000
_cell.length_c   1.000
_cell.angle_alpha   90.00
_cell.angle_beta   90.00
_cell.angle_gamma   90.00
#
_symmetry.space_group_name_H-M   'P 1'
#
loop_
_entity.id
_entity.type
_entity.pdbx_description
1 polymer ?
#
loop_
_entity_poly.entity_id
_entity_poly.type
_entity_poly.pdbx_seq_one_letter_code
_entity_poly.pdbx_strand_id
1 'polypeptide(L)'
;MCAFQTPTGSKTEEQKLSAKTSKGVSQLAKKSALSVRLIRELLPSRPFKTPQIDDTDLKKESESDEHMDTLSLKKIHNDLDILEKIFLDLSEETKKQNTFTSLTRFIEHEKIDQERKADFIALFQGEKWKAKFFEKSNRLKSLQRELRTVKEDTQSLMLAKDEEITQLRKEIEAVKTINPKRLNFERTAAKTQIENLQFQIEQEEEDINKKIAKVGREIPQEIRVHDALAAFLKECCAKLEDKIEEWEIKFNEDTSVKREEVGQWQGEVQRKKIQLEDLERRYGEYWSVVKEYEAEQEAERLKKEEEDKLHWAASKIQAWWKGYMM
;
A
#
# COMPACT_ATOMS: atom_id res chain seq x y z
N MET A 1 -35.07 -20.56 13.11
CA MET A 1 -35.01 -19.23 12.48
C MET A 1 -33.60 -19.05 11.92
N CYS A 2 -33.40 -19.38 10.65
CA CYS A 2 -32.11 -19.26 9.96
C CYS A 2 -32.21 -18.09 8.97
N ALA A 3 -31.47 -17.02 9.22
CA ALA A 3 -31.36 -15.89 8.31
C ALA A 3 -30.17 -16.12 7.36
N PHE A 4 -30.48 -16.38 6.09
CA PHE A 4 -29.52 -16.31 4.98
C PHE A 4 -29.31 -14.84 4.61
N GLN A 5 -28.08 -14.35 4.73
CA GLN A 5 -27.65 -13.10 4.11
C GLN A 5 -26.88 -13.42 2.82
N THR A 6 -27.43 -12.97 1.68
CA THR A 6 -26.74 -12.96 0.38
C THR A 6 -25.97 -11.64 0.21
N PRO A 7 -24.74 -11.65 -0.33
CA PRO A 7 -24.01 -10.42 -0.61
C PRO A 7 -24.38 -9.84 -1.98
N THR A 8 -24.99 -8.66 -1.99
CA THR A 8 -25.12 -7.81 -3.19
C THR A 8 -23.86 -6.96 -3.32
N GLY A 9 -22.95 -7.36 -4.22
CA GLY A 9 -21.71 -6.62 -4.45
C GLY A 9 -20.96 -7.06 -5.70
N SER A 10 -21.60 -7.00 -6.87
CA SER A 10 -20.93 -7.39 -8.14
C SER A 10 -21.09 -6.40 -9.30
N LYS A 11 -21.66 -5.21 -9.09
CA LYS A 11 -21.87 -4.23 -10.19
C LYS A 11 -20.80 -3.14 -10.31
N THR A 12 -19.85 -3.05 -9.38
CA THR A 12 -18.88 -1.94 -9.32
C THR A 12 -17.50 -2.25 -9.92
N GLU A 13 -17.17 -3.53 -10.18
CA GLU A 13 -15.87 -3.92 -10.76
C GLU A 13 -15.87 -4.00 -12.30
N GLU A 14 -16.98 -4.41 -12.92
CA GLU A 14 -17.07 -4.49 -14.39
C GLU A 14 -17.02 -3.10 -15.06
N GLN A 15 -17.57 -2.06 -14.41
CA GLN A 15 -17.47 -0.68 -14.91
C GLN A 15 -16.05 -0.08 -14.76
N LYS A 16 -15.24 -0.56 -13.81
CA LYS A 16 -13.83 -0.14 -13.65
C LYS A 16 -12.88 -0.83 -14.64
N LEU A 17 -13.22 -2.03 -15.13
CA LEU A 17 -12.46 -2.75 -16.15
C LEU A 17 -12.66 -2.15 -17.56
N SER A 18 -13.89 -1.74 -17.90
CA SER A 18 -14.21 -1.08 -19.19
C SER A 18 -13.57 0.32 -19.34
N ALA A 19 -13.51 1.10 -18.25
CA ALA A 19 -12.87 2.42 -18.28
C ALA A 19 -11.32 2.36 -18.39
N LYS A 20 -10.70 1.25 -17.95
CA LYS A 20 -9.25 1.04 -18.06
C LYS A 20 -8.84 0.57 -19.47
N THR A 21 -9.65 -0.24 -20.15
CA THR A 21 -9.36 -0.67 -21.53
C THR A 21 -9.52 0.48 -22.54
N SER A 22 -10.51 1.38 -22.35
CA SER A 22 -10.70 2.57 -23.19
C SER A 22 -9.54 3.58 -23.10
N LYS A 23 -9.00 3.82 -21.89
CA LYS A 23 -7.80 4.66 -21.71
C LYS A 23 -6.54 4.04 -22.31
N GLY A 24 -6.41 2.71 -22.26
CA GLY A 24 -5.30 1.98 -22.88
C GLY A 24 -5.29 2.10 -24.42
N VAL A 25 -6.46 1.97 -25.05
CA VAL A 25 -6.61 2.10 -26.52
C VAL A 25 -6.35 3.55 -26.97
N SER A 26 -6.78 4.55 -26.20
CA SER A 26 -6.49 5.97 -26.50
C SER A 26 -5.00 6.32 -26.39
N GLN A 27 -4.26 5.71 -25.45
CA GLN A 27 -2.81 5.91 -25.36
C GLN A 27 -2.04 5.17 -26.46
N LEU A 28 -2.51 4.00 -26.89
CA LEU A 28 -1.92 3.28 -28.02
C LEU A 28 -2.09 4.04 -29.33
N ALA A 29 -3.26 4.65 -29.55
CA ALA A 29 -3.55 5.50 -30.72
C ALA A 29 -2.74 6.80 -30.74
N LYS A 30 -2.47 7.40 -29.57
CA LYS A 30 -1.59 8.58 -29.45
C LYS A 30 -0.12 8.22 -29.71
N LYS A 31 0.33 7.04 -29.25
CA LYS A 31 1.69 6.53 -29.51
C LYS A 31 1.90 6.13 -30.97
N SER A 32 0.88 5.56 -31.64
CA SER A 32 0.96 5.27 -33.08
C SER A 32 0.94 6.55 -33.92
N ALA A 33 0.17 7.57 -33.55
CA ALA A 33 0.18 8.87 -34.23
C ALA A 33 1.53 9.62 -34.07
N LEU A 34 2.18 9.50 -32.90
CA LEU A 34 3.53 10.01 -32.68
C LEU A 34 4.60 9.22 -33.45
N SER A 35 4.47 7.90 -33.54
CA SER A 35 5.35 7.04 -34.35
C SER A 35 5.25 7.37 -35.86
N VAL A 36 4.04 7.59 -36.38
CA VAL A 36 3.84 7.96 -37.79
C VAL A 36 4.36 9.38 -38.08
N ARG A 37 4.27 10.31 -37.11
CA ARG A 37 4.90 11.64 -37.23
C ARG A 37 6.42 11.56 -37.21
N LEU A 38 7.01 10.74 -36.33
CA LEU A 38 8.46 10.55 -36.25
C LEU A 38 9.02 9.88 -37.52
N ILE A 39 8.28 8.93 -38.11
CA ILE A 39 8.63 8.31 -39.41
C ILE A 39 8.56 9.34 -40.55
N ARG A 40 7.65 10.32 -40.48
CA ARG A 40 7.53 11.41 -41.47
C ARG A 40 8.62 12.49 -41.31
N GLU A 41 9.12 12.71 -40.09
CA GLU A 41 10.24 13.63 -39.80
C GLU A 41 11.62 13.01 -40.04
N LEU A 42 11.76 11.69 -39.92
CA LEU A 42 13.04 10.97 -40.12
C LEU A 42 13.27 10.50 -41.56
N LEU A 43 12.33 10.73 -42.49
CA LEU A 43 12.56 10.55 -43.91
C LEU A 43 13.26 11.82 -44.48
N PRO A 44 14.47 11.70 -45.05
CA PRO A 44 15.10 12.83 -45.71
C PRO A 44 14.21 13.31 -46.86
N SER A 45 13.65 14.51 -46.72
CA SER A 45 13.00 15.20 -47.83
C SER A 45 14.09 15.52 -48.86
N ARG A 46 14.21 14.66 -49.87
CA ARG A 46 15.14 14.84 -50.99
C ARG A 46 14.57 15.95 -51.88
N PRO A 47 15.22 17.12 -52.02
CA PRO A 47 14.79 18.08 -53.02
C PRO A 47 15.21 17.52 -54.39
N PHE A 48 14.24 17.06 -55.18
CA PHE A 48 14.44 16.91 -56.61
C PHE A 48 14.61 18.32 -57.19
N LYS A 49 15.86 18.77 -57.32
CA LYS A 49 16.19 19.84 -58.26
C LYS A 49 16.25 19.20 -59.65
N THR A 50 15.21 19.43 -60.44
CA THR A 50 15.29 19.29 -61.90
C THR A 50 16.37 20.24 -62.42
N PRO A 51 17.26 19.81 -63.33
CA PRO A 51 18.15 20.74 -64.00
C PRO A 51 17.29 21.63 -64.93
N GLN A 52 17.16 22.91 -64.60
CA GLN A 52 16.81 23.92 -65.59
C GLN A 52 18.02 24.06 -66.52
N ILE A 53 17.82 23.69 -67.78
CA ILE A 53 18.71 24.06 -68.87
C ILE A 53 18.21 25.43 -69.30
N ASP A 54 18.94 26.48 -68.93
CA ASP A 54 18.63 27.84 -69.37
C ASP A 54 19.05 28.02 -70.82
N ASP A 55 18.06 28.45 -71.61
CA ASP A 55 18.13 28.93 -72.98
C ASP A 55 18.95 30.23 -73.06
N THR A 56 20.26 30.11 -73.20
CA THR A 56 21.12 31.26 -73.56
C THR A 56 22.05 30.91 -74.71
N ASP A 57 21.49 30.65 -75.90
CA ASP A 57 22.33 30.59 -77.12
C ASP A 57 21.64 31.12 -78.40
N LEU A 58 20.40 31.63 -78.33
CA LEU A 58 19.64 32.06 -79.52
C LEU A 58 19.68 33.58 -79.81
N LYS A 59 20.42 34.38 -79.04
CA LYS A 59 20.52 35.84 -79.28
C LYS A 59 21.82 36.28 -79.98
N LYS A 60 22.75 35.37 -80.25
CA LYS A 60 24.06 35.72 -80.81
C LYS A 60 24.14 35.66 -82.34
N GLU A 61 23.09 35.18 -83.01
CA GLU A 61 23.08 35.00 -84.48
C GLU A 61 22.52 36.22 -85.23
N SER A 62 21.72 37.11 -84.61
CA SER A 62 21.12 38.25 -85.33
C SER A 62 22.06 39.46 -85.52
N GLU A 63 23.15 39.57 -84.74
CA GLU A 63 24.15 40.65 -84.89
C GLU A 63 25.24 40.30 -85.91
N SER A 64 25.39 39.02 -86.30
CA SER A 64 26.41 38.60 -87.27
C SER A 64 26.03 38.91 -88.72
N ASP A 65 24.74 38.97 -89.05
CA ASP A 65 24.28 39.08 -90.45
C ASP A 65 24.44 40.50 -91.03
N GLU A 66 24.11 41.56 -90.28
CA GLU A 66 24.32 42.95 -90.75
C GLU A 66 25.82 43.30 -90.93
N HIS A 67 26.69 42.67 -90.13
CA HIS A 67 28.14 42.87 -90.22
C HIS A 67 28.74 42.18 -91.46
N MET A 68 28.15 41.06 -91.91
CA MET A 68 28.59 40.32 -93.10
C MET A 68 28.28 41.06 -94.40
N ASP A 69 27.13 41.73 -94.49
CA ASP A 69 26.73 42.46 -95.70
C ASP A 69 27.62 43.68 -95.97
N THR A 70 28.03 44.42 -94.93
CA THR A 70 28.94 45.57 -95.07
C THR A 70 30.38 45.16 -95.41
N LEU A 71 30.83 43.99 -94.97
CA LEU A 71 32.12 43.41 -95.34
C LEU A 71 32.14 42.93 -96.80
N SER A 72 31.00 42.43 -97.31
CA SER A 72 30.87 41.97 -98.70
C SER A 72 30.99 43.12 -99.71
N LEU A 73 30.36 44.26 -99.44
CA LEU A 73 30.41 45.46 -100.29
C LEU A 73 31.81 46.09 -100.34
N LYS A 74 32.51 46.15 -99.19
CA LYS A 74 33.89 46.64 -99.12
C LYS A 74 34.87 45.74 -99.88
N LYS A 75 34.64 44.43 -99.86
CA LYS A 75 35.43 43.46 -100.62
C LYS A 75 35.27 43.68 -102.12
N ILE A 76 34.04 43.82 -102.61
CA ILE A 76 33.75 44.05 -104.04
C ILE A 76 34.39 45.35 -104.55
N HIS A 77 34.36 46.43 -103.76
CA HIS A 77 34.97 47.71 -104.14
C HIS A 77 36.50 47.62 -104.23
N ASN A 78 37.14 46.97 -103.26
CA ASN A 78 38.59 46.71 -103.30
C ASN A 78 38.98 45.80 -104.46
N ASP A 79 38.18 44.77 -104.76
CA ASP A 79 38.44 43.84 -105.87
C ASP A 79 38.39 44.60 -107.23
N LEU A 80 37.47 45.57 -107.38
CA LEU A 80 37.39 46.44 -108.57
C LEU A 80 38.58 47.39 -108.70
N ASP A 81 39.02 48.04 -107.60
CA ASP A 81 40.19 48.92 -107.59
C ASP A 81 41.49 48.16 -107.90
N ILE A 82 41.59 46.91 -107.42
CA ILE A 82 42.73 46.02 -107.69
C ILE A 82 42.73 45.61 -109.16
N LEU A 83 41.57 45.25 -109.72
CA LEU A 83 41.41 44.97 -111.15
C LEU A 83 41.81 46.17 -112.02
N GLU A 84 41.39 47.38 -111.66
CA GLU A 84 41.76 48.61 -112.38
C GLU A 84 43.27 48.81 -112.41
N LYS A 85 43.96 48.63 -111.27
CA LYS A 85 45.44 48.68 -111.19
C LYS A 85 46.10 47.61 -112.04
N ILE A 86 45.59 46.38 -112.03
CA ILE A 86 46.13 45.28 -112.86
C ILE A 86 46.00 45.60 -114.34
N PHE A 87 44.85 46.13 -114.79
CA PHE A 87 44.63 46.49 -116.19
C PHE A 87 45.51 47.67 -116.63
N LEU A 88 45.73 48.66 -115.75
CA LEU A 88 46.66 49.77 -115.98
C LEU A 88 48.11 49.28 -116.14
N ASP A 89 48.59 48.46 -115.20
CA ASP A 89 49.94 47.88 -115.22
C ASP A 89 50.14 46.99 -116.45
N LEU A 90 49.12 46.20 -116.84
CA LEU A 90 49.14 45.37 -118.05
C LEU A 90 49.18 46.19 -119.34
N SER A 91 48.42 47.29 -119.41
CA SER A 91 48.39 48.21 -120.56
C SER A 91 49.72 48.96 -120.74
N GLU A 92 50.40 49.31 -119.64
CA GLU A 92 51.74 49.89 -119.72
C GLU A 92 52.81 48.86 -120.10
N GLU A 93 52.76 47.65 -119.54
CA GLU A 93 53.74 46.58 -119.79
C GLU A 93 53.69 46.08 -121.24
N THR A 94 52.48 45.95 -121.81
CA THR A 94 52.27 45.57 -123.22
C THR A 94 52.76 46.63 -124.20
N LYS A 95 52.58 47.93 -123.91
CA LYS A 95 53.07 49.03 -124.77
C LYS A 95 54.58 49.19 -124.77
N LYS A 96 55.26 48.89 -123.65
CA LYS A 96 56.70 49.16 -123.48
C LYS A 96 57.59 47.94 -123.71
N GLN A 97 57.15 46.74 -123.33
CA GLN A 97 58.03 45.55 -123.25
C GLN A 97 57.43 44.29 -123.90
N ASN A 98 56.19 44.31 -124.37
CA ASN A 98 55.51 43.16 -125.00
C ASN A 98 55.56 41.87 -124.13
N THR A 99 55.50 42.01 -122.81
CA THR A 99 55.53 40.91 -121.83
C THR A 99 54.33 40.99 -120.86
N PHE A 100 54.02 39.89 -120.17
CA PHE A 100 52.85 39.74 -119.27
C PHE A 100 53.24 39.34 -117.82
N THR A 101 54.37 39.83 -117.33
CA THR A 101 54.94 39.38 -116.05
C THR A 101 54.18 39.92 -114.83
N SER A 102 53.53 41.08 -114.92
CA SER A 102 52.78 41.68 -113.80
C SER A 102 51.51 40.89 -113.44
N LEU A 103 50.75 40.41 -114.44
CA LEU A 103 49.57 39.57 -114.21
C LEU A 103 49.94 38.21 -113.62
N THR A 104 51.04 37.63 -114.10
CA THR A 104 51.54 36.35 -113.59
C THR A 104 51.92 36.47 -112.11
N ARG A 105 52.57 37.58 -111.72
CA ARG A 105 52.95 37.87 -110.33
C ARG A 105 51.74 38.10 -109.42
N PHE A 106 50.69 38.75 -109.94
CA PHE A 106 49.45 38.98 -109.19
C PHE A 106 48.69 37.68 -108.92
N ILE A 107 48.57 36.80 -109.94
CA ILE A 107 47.93 35.48 -109.79
C ILE A 107 48.72 34.61 -108.78
N GLU A 108 50.05 34.68 -108.81
CA GLU A 108 50.90 33.97 -107.83
C GLU A 108 50.66 34.52 -106.40
N HIS A 109 50.55 35.84 -106.24
CA HIS A 109 50.26 36.48 -104.95
C HIS A 109 48.85 36.15 -104.43
N GLU A 110 47.84 36.11 -105.31
CA GLU A 110 46.47 35.75 -104.96
C GLU A 110 46.37 34.28 -104.51
N LYS A 111 47.07 33.36 -105.18
CA LYS A 111 47.17 31.96 -104.75
C LYS A 111 47.77 31.84 -103.35
N ILE A 112 48.85 32.55 -103.08
CA ILE A 112 49.49 32.58 -101.75
C ILE A 112 48.52 33.13 -100.69
N ASP A 113 47.75 34.17 -101.00
CA ASP A 113 46.78 34.75 -100.06
C ASP A 113 45.53 33.86 -99.87
N GLN A 114 45.11 33.10 -100.89
CA GLN A 114 44.06 32.09 -100.75
C GLN A 114 44.52 30.92 -99.87
N GLU A 115 45.76 30.44 -100.04
CA GLU A 115 46.35 29.42 -99.17
C GLU A 115 46.41 29.90 -97.71
N ARG A 116 46.86 31.15 -97.47
CA ARG A 116 46.87 31.75 -96.12
C ARG A 116 45.47 31.84 -95.49
N LYS A 117 44.44 32.16 -96.28
CA LYS A 117 43.05 32.21 -95.81
C LYS A 117 42.52 30.81 -95.48
N ALA A 118 42.84 29.81 -96.30
CA ALA A 118 42.47 28.41 -96.05
C ALA A 118 43.15 27.88 -94.77
N ASP A 119 44.44 28.18 -94.59
CA ASP A 119 45.20 27.81 -93.38
C ASP A 119 44.63 28.47 -92.13
N PHE A 120 44.23 29.74 -92.22
CA PHE A 120 43.61 30.46 -91.10
C PHE A 120 42.26 29.84 -90.68
N ILE A 121 41.42 29.46 -91.64
CA ILE A 121 40.13 28.81 -91.38
C ILE A 121 40.33 27.42 -90.76
N ALA A 122 41.29 26.65 -91.28
CA ALA A 122 41.62 25.32 -90.76
C ALA A 122 42.12 25.37 -89.30
N LEU A 123 42.96 26.37 -88.98
CA LEU A 123 43.44 26.59 -87.61
C LEU A 123 42.27 26.94 -86.67
N PHE A 124 41.39 27.85 -87.07
CA PHE A 124 40.25 28.30 -86.26
C PHE A 124 39.22 27.19 -85.99
N GLN A 125 38.94 26.34 -87.00
CA GLN A 125 38.05 25.18 -86.82
C GLN A 125 38.70 24.09 -85.96
N GLY A 126 40.01 23.87 -86.11
CA GLY A 126 40.78 22.95 -85.26
C GLY A 126 40.79 23.38 -83.79
N GLU A 127 40.93 24.68 -83.51
CA GLU A 127 40.87 25.23 -82.15
C GLU A 127 39.46 25.12 -81.53
N LYS A 128 38.40 25.47 -82.29
CA LYS A 128 37.01 25.29 -81.83
C LYS A 128 36.68 23.83 -81.54
N TRP A 129 37.15 22.90 -82.37
CA TRP A 129 36.95 21.47 -82.15
C TRP A 129 37.67 20.98 -80.89
N LYS A 130 38.94 21.41 -80.69
CA LYS A 130 39.69 21.13 -79.47
C LYS A 130 38.98 21.66 -78.22
N ALA A 131 38.45 22.88 -78.25
CA ALA A 131 37.71 23.47 -77.12
C ALA A 131 36.44 22.66 -76.77
N LYS A 132 35.59 22.33 -77.76
CA LYS A 132 34.39 21.50 -77.53
C LYS A 132 34.74 20.09 -77.04
N PHE A 133 35.81 19.50 -77.55
CA PHE A 133 36.29 18.19 -77.09
C PHE A 133 36.80 18.27 -75.64
N PHE A 134 37.54 19.32 -75.29
CA PHE A 134 38.05 19.54 -73.94
C PHE A 134 36.91 19.77 -72.93
N GLU A 135 35.87 20.50 -73.31
CA GLU A 135 34.67 20.73 -72.50
C GLU A 135 33.88 19.43 -72.27
N LYS A 136 33.63 18.65 -73.32
CA LYS A 136 32.99 17.31 -73.20
C LYS A 136 33.85 16.36 -72.36
N SER A 137 35.17 16.36 -72.54
CA SER A 137 36.11 15.55 -71.76
C SER A 137 36.12 15.96 -70.29
N ASN A 138 36.11 17.27 -70.00
CA ASN A 138 36.01 17.79 -68.63
C ASN A 138 34.66 17.47 -67.99
N ARG A 139 33.56 17.54 -68.76
CA ARG A 139 32.23 17.16 -68.28
C ARG A 139 32.17 15.67 -67.97
N LEU A 140 32.73 14.82 -68.84
CA LEU A 140 32.84 13.38 -68.60
C LEU A 140 33.68 13.08 -67.35
N LYS A 141 34.82 13.76 -67.17
CA LYS A 141 35.65 13.65 -65.96
C LYS A 141 34.91 14.13 -64.71
N SER A 142 34.10 15.19 -64.80
CA SER A 142 33.26 15.67 -63.69
C SER A 142 32.22 14.63 -63.29
N LEU A 143 31.45 14.13 -64.25
CA LEU A 143 30.44 13.10 -64.02
C LEU A 143 31.07 11.82 -63.47
N GLN A 144 32.26 11.43 -63.95
CA GLN A 144 32.99 10.28 -63.43
C GLN A 144 33.46 10.48 -61.98
N ARG A 145 33.83 11.71 -61.59
CA ARG A 145 34.12 12.05 -60.18
C ARG A 145 32.86 12.01 -59.33
N GLU A 146 31.76 12.63 -59.78
CA GLU A 146 30.47 12.60 -59.08
C GLU A 146 29.96 11.17 -58.88
N LEU A 147 30.10 10.31 -59.89
CA LEU A 147 29.71 8.91 -59.79
C LEU A 147 30.57 8.15 -58.77
N ARG A 148 31.86 8.49 -58.68
CA ARG A 148 32.79 7.91 -57.71
C ARG A 148 32.46 8.37 -56.29
N THR A 149 32.22 9.67 -56.08
CA THR A 149 31.85 10.20 -54.76
C THR A 149 30.52 9.62 -54.29
N VAL A 150 29.50 9.53 -55.16
CA VAL A 150 28.23 8.88 -54.81
C VAL A 150 28.43 7.40 -54.47
N LYS A 151 29.32 6.71 -55.16
CA LYS A 151 29.64 5.31 -54.83
C LYS A 151 30.35 5.19 -53.47
N GLU A 152 31.30 6.07 -53.17
CA GLU A 152 32.00 6.12 -51.89
C GLU A 152 31.04 6.47 -50.74
N ASP A 153 30.17 7.47 -50.93
CA ASP A 153 29.16 7.88 -49.96
C ASP A 153 28.14 6.76 -49.69
N THR A 154 27.67 6.08 -50.73
CA THR A 154 26.75 4.95 -50.57
C THR A 154 27.40 3.75 -49.91
N GLN A 155 28.68 3.47 -50.19
CA GLN A 155 29.45 2.44 -49.47
C GLN A 155 29.67 2.82 -48.01
N SER A 156 30.02 4.07 -47.72
CA SER A 156 30.18 4.57 -46.35
C SER A 156 28.87 4.47 -45.56
N LEU A 157 27.75 4.86 -46.17
CA LEU A 157 26.43 4.73 -45.56
C LEU A 157 26.05 3.27 -45.32
N MET A 158 26.35 2.37 -46.27
CA MET A 158 26.11 0.94 -46.11
C MET A 158 26.92 0.38 -44.93
N LEU A 159 28.21 0.70 -44.83
CA LEU A 159 29.05 0.30 -43.71
C LEU A 159 28.55 0.85 -42.37
N ALA A 160 28.14 2.12 -42.33
CA ALA A 160 27.56 2.71 -41.12
C ALA A 160 26.26 2.01 -40.69
N LYS A 161 25.43 1.59 -41.66
CA LYS A 161 24.20 0.84 -41.40
C LYS A 161 24.49 -0.60 -40.96
N ASP A 162 25.50 -1.24 -41.53
CA ASP A 162 25.94 -2.56 -41.10
C ASP A 162 26.50 -2.52 -39.67
N GLU A 163 27.29 -1.50 -39.33
CA GLU A 163 27.76 -1.24 -37.97
C GLU A 163 26.57 -1.09 -36.99
N GLU A 164 25.58 -0.26 -37.33
CA GLU A 164 24.35 -0.07 -36.55
C GLU A 164 23.59 -1.40 -36.36
N ILE A 165 23.44 -2.20 -37.41
CA ILE A 165 22.81 -3.53 -37.34
C ILE A 165 23.59 -4.45 -36.40
N THR A 166 24.92 -4.46 -36.45
CA THR A 166 25.73 -5.30 -35.56
C THR A 166 25.61 -4.88 -34.09
N GLN A 167 25.54 -3.57 -33.81
CA GLN A 167 25.34 -3.04 -32.46
C GLN A 167 23.97 -3.43 -31.92
N LEU A 168 22.90 -3.22 -32.69
CA LEU A 168 21.54 -3.61 -32.30
C LEU A 168 21.43 -5.13 -32.08
N ARG A 169 22.10 -5.94 -32.90
CA ARG A 169 22.15 -7.41 -32.69
C ARG A 169 22.83 -7.78 -31.37
N LYS A 170 23.93 -7.12 -31.01
CA LYS A 170 24.62 -7.32 -29.72
C LYS A 170 23.73 -6.93 -28.55
N GLU A 171 22.99 -5.83 -28.65
CA GLU A 171 22.07 -5.38 -27.61
C GLU A 171 20.92 -6.37 -27.41
N ILE A 172 20.33 -6.86 -28.51
CA ILE A 172 19.28 -7.89 -28.46
C ILE A 172 19.81 -9.16 -27.78
N GLU A 173 21.01 -9.61 -28.11
CA GLU A 173 21.60 -10.82 -27.51
C GLU A 173 21.94 -10.61 -26.02
N ALA A 174 22.43 -9.43 -25.65
CA ALA A 174 22.64 -9.06 -24.25
C ALA A 174 21.33 -9.09 -23.45
N VAL A 175 20.25 -8.51 -23.98
CA VAL A 175 18.94 -8.54 -23.33
C VAL A 175 18.39 -9.97 -23.23
N LYS A 176 18.53 -10.78 -24.29
CA LYS A 176 18.13 -12.20 -24.28
C LYS A 176 18.86 -13.03 -23.24
N THR A 177 20.12 -12.72 -22.96
CA THR A 177 20.89 -13.45 -21.93
C THR A 177 20.66 -12.92 -20.51
N ILE A 178 20.35 -11.62 -20.34
CA ILE A 178 20.10 -10.99 -19.03
C ILE A 178 18.68 -11.29 -18.52
N ASN A 179 17.66 -11.22 -19.37
CA ASN A 179 16.26 -11.44 -18.97
C ASN A 179 16.00 -12.80 -18.26
N PRO A 180 16.46 -13.96 -18.76
CA PRO A 180 16.22 -15.23 -18.09
C PRO A 180 16.96 -15.31 -16.75
N LYS A 181 18.15 -14.69 -16.65
CA LYS A 181 18.86 -14.58 -15.37
C LYS A 181 18.03 -13.77 -14.37
N ARG A 182 17.55 -12.58 -14.75
CA ARG A 182 16.68 -11.75 -13.90
C ARG A 182 15.43 -12.50 -13.45
N LEU A 183 14.74 -13.17 -14.39
CA LEU A 183 13.55 -13.96 -14.08
C LEU A 183 13.86 -15.11 -13.10
N ASN A 184 15.00 -15.78 -13.27
CA ASN A 184 15.44 -16.81 -12.32
C ASN A 184 15.76 -16.21 -10.95
N PHE A 185 16.45 -15.08 -10.88
CA PHE A 185 16.74 -14.38 -9.62
C PHE A 185 15.45 -13.97 -8.90
N GLU A 186 14.50 -13.36 -9.59
CA GLU A 186 13.19 -12.98 -9.04
C GLU A 186 12.42 -14.20 -8.55
N ARG A 187 12.41 -15.28 -9.33
CA ARG A 187 11.78 -16.55 -8.92
C ARG A 187 12.43 -17.13 -7.67
N THR A 188 13.75 -17.17 -7.59
CA THR A 188 14.46 -17.66 -6.40
C THR A 188 14.21 -16.77 -5.18
N ALA A 189 14.20 -15.44 -5.36
CA ALA A 189 13.93 -14.51 -4.28
C ALA A 189 12.50 -14.69 -3.73
N ALA A 190 11.50 -14.80 -4.62
CA ALA A 190 10.13 -15.08 -4.22
C ALA A 190 10.00 -16.43 -3.51
N LYS A 191 10.69 -17.47 -4.01
CA LYS A 191 10.69 -18.79 -3.37
C LYS A 191 11.27 -18.73 -1.95
N THR A 192 12.43 -18.11 -1.78
CA THR A 192 13.06 -17.96 -0.46
C THR A 192 12.20 -17.11 0.48
N GLN A 193 11.50 -16.09 -0.04
CA GLN A 193 10.56 -15.31 0.77
C GLN A 193 9.38 -16.18 1.26
N ILE A 194 8.82 -17.01 0.39
CA ILE A 194 7.75 -17.94 0.76
C ILE A 194 8.26 -18.95 1.80
N GLU A 195 9.42 -19.56 1.57
CA GLU A 195 10.04 -20.53 2.51
C GLU A 195 10.29 -19.89 3.89
N ASN A 196 10.78 -18.66 3.94
CA ASN A 196 10.96 -17.92 5.20
C ASN A 196 9.63 -17.63 5.92
N LEU A 197 8.61 -17.20 5.19
CA LEU A 197 7.29 -16.94 5.77
C LEU A 197 6.64 -18.23 6.28
N GLN A 198 6.75 -19.33 5.53
CA GLN A 198 6.29 -20.65 5.96
C GLN A 198 6.96 -21.08 7.26
N PHE A 199 8.28 -20.94 7.34
CA PHE A 199 9.02 -21.26 8.57
C PHE A 199 8.59 -20.42 9.77
N GLN A 200 8.36 -19.12 9.59
CA GLN A 200 7.85 -18.25 10.66
C GLN A 200 6.45 -18.69 11.13
N ILE A 201 5.56 -18.98 10.19
CA ILE A 201 4.21 -19.48 10.50
C ILE A 201 4.28 -20.80 11.26
N GLU A 202 5.13 -21.74 10.81
CA GLU A 202 5.32 -23.04 11.47
C GLU A 202 5.83 -22.87 12.91
N GLN A 203 6.77 -21.96 13.15
CA GLN A 203 7.25 -21.67 14.51
C GLN A 203 6.15 -21.06 15.40
N GLU A 204 5.41 -20.07 14.89
CA GLU A 204 4.30 -19.46 15.63
C GLU A 204 3.21 -20.49 15.94
N GLU A 205 2.89 -21.36 14.99
CA GLU A 205 1.94 -22.46 15.16
C GLU A 205 2.43 -23.45 16.22
N GLU A 206 3.71 -23.84 16.20
CA GLU A 206 4.29 -24.72 17.21
C GLU A 206 4.22 -24.10 18.61
N ASP A 207 4.52 -22.81 18.74
CA ASP A 207 4.43 -22.08 20.01
C ASP A 207 3.00 -21.97 20.54
N ILE A 208 2.03 -21.73 19.65
CA ILE A 208 0.60 -21.76 19.99
C ILE A 208 0.19 -23.16 20.44
N ASN A 209 0.60 -24.20 19.71
CA ASN A 209 0.30 -25.59 20.06
C ASN A 209 0.92 -25.99 21.41
N LYS A 210 2.14 -25.54 21.72
CA LYS A 210 2.76 -25.72 23.04
C LYS A 210 1.95 -25.04 24.15
N LYS A 211 1.46 -23.82 23.92
CA LYS A 211 0.60 -23.10 24.88
C LYS A 211 -0.74 -23.81 25.08
N ILE A 212 -1.38 -24.27 24.01
CA ILE A 212 -2.63 -25.05 24.07
C ILE A 212 -2.40 -26.33 24.87
N ALA A 213 -1.33 -27.08 24.57
CA ALA A 213 -1.02 -28.31 25.28
C ALA A 213 -0.70 -28.07 26.76
N LYS A 214 -0.03 -26.95 27.09
CA LYS A 214 0.24 -26.55 28.48
C LYS A 214 -1.08 -26.27 29.22
N VAL A 215 -1.91 -25.39 28.68
CA VAL A 215 -3.22 -25.04 29.27
C VAL A 215 -4.12 -26.28 29.38
N GLY A 216 -4.12 -27.15 28.36
CA GLY A 216 -4.86 -28.40 28.36
C GLY A 216 -4.43 -29.39 29.45
N ARG A 217 -3.19 -29.30 29.96
CA ARG A 217 -2.72 -30.07 31.13
C ARG A 217 -3.01 -29.36 32.45
N GLU A 218 -2.95 -28.04 32.48
CA GLU A 218 -3.16 -27.24 33.70
C GLU A 218 -4.63 -27.25 34.14
N ILE A 219 -5.58 -27.17 33.21
CA ILE A 219 -7.02 -27.17 33.53
C ILE A 219 -7.46 -28.43 34.31
N PRO A 220 -7.19 -29.67 33.83
CA PRO A 220 -7.56 -30.87 34.60
C PRO A 220 -6.86 -30.98 35.95
N GLN A 221 -5.62 -30.48 36.04
CA GLN A 221 -4.89 -30.45 37.30
C GLN A 221 -5.55 -29.50 38.31
N GLU A 222 -5.95 -28.31 37.86
CA GLU A 222 -6.65 -27.33 38.69
C GLU A 222 -8.01 -27.88 39.15
N ILE A 223 -8.77 -28.50 38.25
CA ILE A 223 -10.04 -29.16 38.59
C ILE A 223 -9.82 -30.23 39.65
N ARG A 224 -8.80 -31.09 39.49
CA ARG A 224 -8.50 -32.13 40.48
C ARG A 224 -8.14 -31.58 41.85
N VAL A 225 -7.35 -30.50 41.90
CA VAL A 225 -6.98 -29.84 43.15
C VAL A 225 -8.20 -29.17 43.78
N HIS A 226 -9.04 -28.51 42.99
CA HIS A 226 -10.28 -27.90 43.44
C HIS A 226 -11.22 -28.95 44.05
N ASP A 227 -11.45 -30.07 43.37
CA ASP A 227 -12.31 -31.15 43.86
C ASP A 227 -11.77 -31.75 45.17
N ALA A 228 -10.46 -31.96 45.27
CA ALA A 228 -9.82 -32.44 46.48
C ALA A 228 -9.97 -31.45 47.64
N LEU A 229 -9.81 -30.15 47.38
CA LEU A 229 -9.98 -29.11 48.39
C LEU A 229 -11.44 -28.99 48.83
N ALA A 230 -12.38 -29.05 47.90
CA ALA A 230 -13.82 -29.02 48.18
C ALA A 230 -14.25 -30.23 49.02
N ALA A 231 -13.75 -31.42 48.70
CA ALA A 231 -13.99 -32.63 49.48
C ALA A 231 -13.43 -32.51 50.91
N PHE A 232 -12.19 -32.01 51.04
CA PHE A 232 -11.57 -31.77 52.35
C PHE A 232 -12.36 -30.77 53.19
N LEU A 233 -12.77 -29.64 52.60
CA LEU A 233 -13.58 -28.63 53.30
C LEU A 233 -14.91 -29.21 53.75
N LYS A 234 -15.58 -29.99 52.90
CA LYS A 234 -16.84 -30.65 53.24
C LYS A 234 -16.69 -31.62 54.41
N GLU A 235 -15.61 -32.41 54.42
CA GLU A 235 -15.30 -33.32 55.54
C GLU A 235 -15.00 -32.55 56.82
N CYS A 236 -14.25 -31.44 56.75
CA CYS A 236 -13.98 -30.59 57.91
C CYS A 236 -15.25 -29.95 58.47
N CYS A 237 -16.14 -29.44 57.61
CA CYS A 237 -17.43 -28.89 58.01
C CYS A 237 -18.28 -29.94 58.71
N ALA A 238 -18.42 -31.14 58.12
CA ALA A 238 -19.18 -32.24 58.75
C ALA A 238 -18.63 -32.60 60.14
N LYS A 239 -17.30 -32.71 60.29
CA LYS A 239 -16.67 -32.98 61.60
C LYS A 239 -16.90 -31.86 62.63
N LEU A 240 -17.08 -30.62 62.19
CA LEU A 240 -17.40 -29.51 63.08
C LEU A 240 -18.89 -29.52 63.46
N GLU A 241 -19.76 -29.82 62.50
CA GLU A 241 -21.21 -30.01 62.74
C GLU A 241 -21.44 -31.14 63.74
N ASP A 242 -20.83 -32.31 63.55
CA ASP A 242 -20.91 -33.44 64.49
C ASP A 242 -20.49 -33.02 65.92
N LYS A 243 -19.40 -32.26 66.04
CA LYS A 243 -18.94 -31.75 67.34
C LYS A 243 -19.94 -30.77 67.95
N ILE A 244 -20.52 -29.89 67.15
CA ILE A 244 -21.54 -28.94 67.62
C ILE A 244 -22.74 -29.72 68.15
N GLU A 245 -23.22 -30.72 67.41
CA GLU A 245 -24.32 -31.58 67.84
C GLU A 245 -24.00 -32.31 69.16
N GLU A 246 -22.79 -32.88 69.29
CA GLU A 246 -22.35 -33.50 70.55
C GLU A 246 -22.36 -32.51 71.73
N TRP A 247 -21.91 -31.27 71.51
CA TRP A 247 -21.91 -30.24 72.55
C TRP A 247 -23.32 -29.77 72.89
N GLU A 248 -24.21 -29.65 71.91
CA GLU A 248 -25.61 -29.30 72.14
C GLU A 248 -26.33 -30.38 72.95
N ILE A 249 -26.11 -31.66 72.63
CA ILE A 249 -26.67 -32.78 73.40
C ILE A 249 -26.20 -32.71 74.85
N LYS A 250 -24.88 -32.60 75.10
CA LYS A 250 -24.33 -32.49 76.45
C LYS A 250 -24.88 -31.30 77.21
N PHE A 251 -24.94 -30.13 76.57
CA PHE A 251 -25.47 -28.93 77.19
C PHE A 251 -26.95 -29.08 77.56
N ASN A 252 -27.74 -29.70 76.70
CA ASN A 252 -29.16 -29.96 76.96
C ASN A 252 -29.36 -30.96 78.10
N GLU A 253 -28.56 -32.03 78.14
CA GLU A 253 -28.55 -33.00 79.24
C GLU A 253 -28.20 -32.34 80.56
N ASP A 254 -27.09 -31.61 80.63
CA ASP A 254 -26.66 -30.88 81.83
C ASP A 254 -27.73 -29.88 82.29
N THR A 255 -28.33 -29.15 81.34
CA THR A 255 -29.42 -28.20 81.63
C THR A 255 -30.66 -28.91 82.16
N SER A 256 -30.99 -30.08 81.63
CA SER A 256 -32.11 -30.90 82.11
C SER A 256 -31.87 -31.40 83.52
N VAL A 257 -30.68 -31.94 83.81
CA VAL A 257 -30.28 -32.39 85.14
C VAL A 257 -30.33 -31.23 86.14
N LYS A 258 -29.76 -30.06 85.78
CA LYS A 258 -29.82 -28.88 86.66
C LYS A 258 -31.23 -28.36 86.87
N ARG A 259 -32.10 -28.42 85.87
CA ARG A 259 -33.51 -28.07 86.02
C ARG A 259 -34.22 -29.03 86.97
N GLU A 260 -33.94 -30.32 86.88
CA GLU A 260 -34.49 -31.33 87.78
C GLU A 260 -34.03 -31.12 89.22
N GLU A 261 -32.71 -30.94 89.44
CA GLU A 261 -32.16 -30.61 90.75
C GLU A 261 -32.86 -29.39 91.36
N VAL A 262 -32.96 -28.28 90.60
CA VAL A 262 -33.65 -27.07 91.05
C VAL A 262 -35.12 -27.36 91.41
N GLY A 263 -35.82 -28.17 90.61
CA GLY A 263 -37.19 -28.59 90.91
C GLY A 263 -37.29 -29.40 92.21
N GLN A 264 -36.34 -30.31 92.47
CA GLN A 264 -36.27 -31.08 93.72
C GLN A 264 -36.05 -30.15 94.93
N TRP A 265 -35.09 -29.22 94.84
CA TRP A 265 -34.82 -28.22 95.88
C TRP A 265 -36.04 -27.33 96.15
N GLN A 266 -36.71 -26.85 95.11
CA GLN A 266 -37.95 -26.07 95.25
C GLN A 266 -39.06 -26.89 95.93
N GLY A 267 -39.21 -28.16 95.56
CA GLY A 267 -40.15 -29.07 96.21
C GLY A 267 -39.84 -29.30 97.69
N GLU A 268 -38.56 -29.46 98.05
CA GLU A 268 -38.11 -29.56 99.45
C GLU A 268 -38.39 -28.30 100.25
N VAL A 269 -38.04 -27.14 99.70
CA VAL A 269 -38.31 -25.85 100.32
C VAL A 269 -39.81 -25.68 100.57
N GLN A 270 -40.65 -25.99 99.59
CA GLN A 270 -42.09 -25.88 99.74
C GLN A 270 -42.64 -26.86 100.80
N ARG A 271 -42.14 -28.10 100.85
CA ARG A 271 -42.52 -29.06 101.90
C ARG A 271 -42.14 -28.57 103.29
N LYS A 272 -40.91 -28.08 103.47
CA LYS A 272 -40.45 -27.52 104.75
C LYS A 272 -41.26 -26.28 105.14
N LYS A 273 -41.61 -25.44 104.17
CA LYS A 273 -42.47 -24.28 104.40
C LYS A 273 -43.85 -24.69 104.93
N ILE A 274 -44.50 -25.67 104.30
CA ILE A 274 -45.79 -26.21 104.77
C ILE A 274 -45.66 -26.79 106.19
N GLN A 275 -44.59 -27.54 106.47
CA GLN A 275 -44.34 -28.08 107.82
C GLN A 275 -44.16 -26.98 108.87
N LEU A 276 -43.48 -25.88 108.53
CA LEU A 276 -43.33 -24.72 109.41
C LEU A 276 -44.68 -24.02 109.64
N GLU A 277 -45.46 -23.80 108.59
CA GLU A 277 -46.80 -23.20 108.70
C GLU A 277 -47.75 -24.09 109.55
N ASP A 278 -47.66 -25.41 109.42
CA ASP A 278 -48.40 -26.37 110.25
C ASP A 278 -47.96 -26.33 111.72
N LEU A 279 -46.65 -26.25 111.98
CA LEU A 279 -46.10 -26.13 113.33
C LEU A 279 -46.50 -24.81 113.98
N GLU A 280 -46.44 -23.71 113.24
CA GLU A 280 -46.86 -22.38 113.70
C GLU A 280 -48.35 -22.38 114.07
N ARG A 281 -49.20 -23.02 113.27
CA ARG A 281 -50.63 -23.21 113.59
C ARG A 281 -50.84 -23.98 114.88
N ARG A 282 -50.20 -25.15 115.05
CA ARG A 282 -50.31 -25.96 116.27
C ARG A 282 -49.78 -25.23 117.50
N TYR A 283 -48.69 -24.48 117.35
CA TYR A 283 -48.15 -23.66 118.43
C TYR A 283 -49.16 -22.58 118.84
N GLY A 284 -49.79 -21.91 117.88
CA GLY A 284 -50.88 -20.96 118.13
C GLY A 284 -52.08 -21.58 118.85
N GLU A 285 -52.51 -22.79 118.46
CA GLU A 285 -53.56 -23.55 119.12
C GLU A 285 -53.21 -23.87 120.58
N TYR A 286 -52.02 -24.43 120.83
CA TYR A 286 -51.56 -24.73 122.19
C TYR A 286 -51.43 -23.48 123.05
N TRP A 287 -50.93 -22.38 122.47
CA TRP A 287 -50.81 -21.11 123.18
C TRP A 287 -52.19 -20.54 123.55
N SER A 288 -53.20 -20.68 122.70
CA SER A 288 -54.59 -20.31 123.03
C SER A 288 -55.10 -21.09 124.24
N VAL A 289 -54.90 -22.42 124.25
CA VAL A 289 -55.31 -23.29 125.37
C VAL A 289 -54.60 -22.90 126.67
N VAL A 290 -53.29 -22.65 126.62
CA VAL A 290 -52.53 -22.20 127.80
C VAL A 290 -53.09 -20.88 128.32
N LYS A 291 -53.35 -19.92 127.44
CA LYS A 291 -53.89 -18.62 127.80
C LYS A 291 -55.32 -18.72 128.36
N GLU A 292 -56.15 -19.58 127.79
CA GLU A 292 -57.50 -19.88 128.29
C GLU A 292 -57.42 -20.49 129.70
N TYR A 293 -56.54 -21.47 129.91
CA TYR A 293 -56.32 -22.08 131.22
C TYR A 293 -55.80 -21.08 132.27
N GLU A 294 -54.85 -20.21 131.90
CA GLU A 294 -54.38 -19.12 132.77
C GLU A 294 -55.52 -18.14 133.11
N ALA A 295 -56.38 -17.81 132.14
CA ALA A 295 -57.54 -16.95 132.37
C ALA A 295 -58.60 -17.62 133.26
N GLU A 296 -58.84 -18.91 133.09
CA GLU A 296 -59.74 -19.71 133.94
C GLU A 296 -59.21 -19.80 135.38
N GLN A 297 -57.92 -20.06 135.58
CA GLN A 297 -57.30 -20.06 136.91
C GLN A 297 -57.39 -18.69 137.59
N GLU A 298 -57.15 -17.61 136.85
CA GLU A 298 -57.27 -16.25 137.37
C GLU A 298 -58.73 -15.95 137.77
N ALA A 299 -59.70 -16.36 136.95
CA ALA A 299 -61.12 -16.22 137.25
C ALA A 299 -61.55 -17.07 138.46
N GLU A 300 -61.03 -18.28 138.60
CA GLU A 300 -61.29 -19.15 139.75
C GLU A 300 -60.67 -18.56 141.03
N ARG A 301 -59.44 -18.02 140.95
CA ARG A 301 -58.81 -17.30 142.06
C ARG A 301 -59.65 -16.10 142.50
N LEU A 302 -60.11 -15.28 141.55
CA LEU A 302 -60.93 -14.11 141.84
C LEU A 302 -62.29 -14.48 142.47
N LYS A 303 -62.96 -15.53 141.95
CA LYS A 303 -64.20 -16.05 142.55
C LYS A 303 -63.99 -16.52 143.98
N LYS A 304 -62.91 -17.26 144.25
CA LYS A 304 -62.59 -17.71 145.60
C LYS A 304 -62.31 -16.55 146.55
N GLU A 305 -61.59 -15.52 146.08
CA GLU A 305 -61.39 -14.28 146.84
C GLU A 305 -62.72 -13.55 147.13
N GLU A 306 -63.67 -13.55 146.19
CA GLU A 306 -65.01 -13.00 146.39
C GLU A 306 -65.83 -13.82 147.40
N GLU A 307 -65.83 -15.14 147.27
CA GLU A 307 -66.48 -16.06 148.23
C GLU A 307 -65.88 -15.91 149.63
N ASP A 308 -64.56 -15.82 149.76
CA ASP A 308 -63.88 -15.59 151.03
C ASP A 308 -64.27 -14.24 151.63
N LYS A 309 -64.38 -13.18 150.81
CA LYS A 309 -64.90 -11.86 151.25
C LYS A 309 -66.36 -11.96 151.69
N LEU A 310 -67.20 -12.69 150.96
CA LEU A 310 -68.61 -12.90 151.32
C LEU A 310 -68.75 -13.74 152.59
N HIS A 311 -67.98 -14.81 152.76
CA HIS A 311 -67.92 -15.63 153.97
C HIS A 311 -67.41 -14.83 155.16
N TRP A 312 -66.40 -13.99 154.97
CA TRP A 312 -65.91 -13.09 156.00
C TRP A 312 -66.97 -12.05 156.40
N ALA A 313 -67.65 -11.44 155.43
CA ALA A 313 -68.75 -10.51 155.67
C ALA A 313 -69.93 -11.20 156.37
N ALA A 314 -70.35 -12.38 155.92
CA ALA A 314 -71.38 -13.20 156.54
C ALA A 314 -70.99 -13.58 157.98
N SER A 315 -69.74 -13.97 158.22
CA SER A 315 -69.22 -14.25 159.57
C SER A 315 -69.27 -13.02 160.46
N LYS A 316 -68.94 -11.82 159.94
CA LYS A 316 -69.07 -10.55 160.66
C LYS A 316 -70.52 -10.20 160.98
N ILE A 317 -71.45 -10.39 160.03
CA ILE A 317 -72.89 -10.18 160.25
C ILE A 317 -73.42 -11.17 161.30
N GLN A 318 -73.07 -12.46 161.20
CA GLN A 318 -73.44 -13.47 162.19
C GLN A 318 -72.89 -13.14 163.58
N ALA A 319 -71.64 -12.68 163.68
CA ALA A 319 -71.06 -12.23 164.93
C ALA A 319 -71.77 -10.98 165.49
N TRP A 320 -72.16 -10.03 164.62
CA TRP A 320 -72.91 -8.84 165.01
C TRP A 320 -74.32 -9.20 165.52
N TRP A 321 -75.05 -10.07 164.83
CA TRP A 321 -76.36 -10.57 165.26
C TRP A 321 -76.28 -11.35 166.59
N LYS A 322 -75.28 -12.21 166.76
CA LYS A 322 -75.05 -12.92 168.04
C LYS A 322 -74.65 -11.98 169.18
N GLY A 323 -74.06 -10.82 168.87
CA GLY A 323 -73.70 -9.79 169.85
C GLY A 323 -74.84 -8.86 170.26
N TYR A 324 -75.88 -8.68 169.43
CA TYR A 324 -77.05 -7.84 169.74
C TYR A 324 -78.20 -8.62 170.41
N MET A 325 -78.14 -9.96 170.40
CA MET A 325 -79.10 -10.84 171.09
C MET A 325 -78.68 -11.18 172.54
N MET A 326 -77.85 -10.33 173.16
CA MET A 326 -77.54 -10.31 174.59
C MET A 326 -77.72 -8.92 175.18
#